data_AF-A0A8D0HB18-F1
#
_entry.id   AF-A0A8D0HB18-F1
#
_cell.length_a   1.000
_cell.length_b   1.000
_cell.length_c   1.000
_cell.angle_alpha   90.00
_cell.angle_beta   90.00
_cell.angle_gamma   90.00
#
_symmetry.space_group_name_H-M   'P 1'
#
loop_
_entity.id
_entity.type
_entity.pdbx_description
1 polymer ?
#
loop_
_entity_poly.entity_id
_entity_poly.type
_entity_poly.pdbx_seq_one_letter_code
_entity_poly.pdbx_strand_id
1 'polypeptide(L)'
;ILLNYLPVERALWSPLLKKQRELYSQFLKEMIIQPGIAKANLGVSREDVTLEDHPLNPNPDSRWNTYFKDNEVLLQIDKDVRRLYPDIAFFQRPTDYPCLLILDPQNEFETLRKRVEQTTLKSQTVARNRSGVTNQEQNIKPQFFAFRWLTLLLSQEFLLPDVIRIWDSLFADDSRFDFLLLVCCAMLTLIRDQLLEGDFTLNMRLLQDYPISDVHLILKKAKELQDSK
;
A
#
# COMPACT_ATOMS: atom_id res chain seq x y z
N ILE A 1 -15.67 -11.06 -16.93
CA ILE A 1 -14.39 -11.70 -16.55
C ILE A 1 -13.58 -10.63 -15.86
N LEU A 2 -13.58 -10.68 -14.53
CA LEU A 2 -13.17 -9.58 -13.66
C LEU A 2 -11.79 -9.04 -14.09
N LEU A 3 -11.70 -7.72 -14.29
CA LEU A 3 -10.45 -6.99 -14.54
C LEU A 3 -9.66 -7.41 -15.80
N ASN A 4 -10.31 -8.00 -16.82
CA ASN A 4 -9.64 -8.48 -18.04
C ASN A 4 -8.49 -9.47 -17.80
N TYR A 5 -8.48 -10.15 -16.64
CA TYR A 5 -7.40 -11.06 -16.28
C TYR A 5 -7.38 -12.34 -17.13
N LEU A 6 -8.54 -12.75 -17.64
CA LEU A 6 -8.69 -13.88 -18.55
C LEU A 6 -9.50 -13.46 -19.79
N PRO A 7 -9.23 -14.04 -20.97
CA PRO A 7 -9.99 -13.78 -22.18
C PRO A 7 -11.38 -14.42 -22.11
N VAL A 8 -12.34 -13.91 -22.89
CA VAL A 8 -13.71 -14.44 -22.97
C VAL A 8 -13.73 -15.91 -23.43
N GLU A 9 -12.82 -16.24 -24.33
CA GLU A 9 -12.64 -17.59 -24.83
C GLU A 9 -11.88 -18.47 -23.84
N ARG A 10 -12.60 -19.42 -23.22
CA ARG A 10 -12.04 -20.36 -22.22
C ARG A 10 -10.90 -21.23 -22.77
N ALA A 11 -10.88 -21.48 -24.08
CA ALA A 11 -9.81 -22.25 -24.72
C ALA A 11 -8.42 -21.56 -24.59
N LEU A 12 -8.41 -20.23 -24.48
CA LEU A 12 -7.18 -19.45 -24.38
C LEU A 12 -6.65 -19.33 -22.94
N TRP A 13 -7.36 -19.86 -21.95
CA TRP A 13 -6.98 -19.71 -20.53
C TRP A 13 -5.68 -20.44 -20.21
N SER A 14 -5.57 -21.72 -20.58
CA SER A 14 -4.38 -22.52 -20.33
C SER A 14 -3.08 -21.94 -20.92
N PRO A 15 -3.03 -21.56 -22.22
CA PRO A 15 -1.82 -20.98 -22.80
C PRO A 15 -1.49 -19.60 -22.19
N LEU A 16 -2.50 -18.77 -21.90
CA LEU A 16 -2.27 -17.47 -21.26
C LEU A 16 -1.72 -17.62 -19.84
N LEU A 17 -2.34 -18.48 -19.02
CA LEU A 17 -1.88 -18.74 -17.65
C LEU A 17 -0.46 -19.31 -17.62
N LYS A 18 -0.11 -20.17 -18.58
CA LYS A 18 1.26 -20.68 -18.72
C LYS A 18 2.24 -19.54 -19.01
N LYS A 19 1.94 -18.70 -20.00
CA LYS A 19 2.75 -17.52 -20.34
C LYS A 19 2.93 -16.57 -19.14
N GLN A 20 1.85 -16.29 -18.40
CA GLN A 20 1.88 -15.41 -17.22
C GLN A 20 2.74 -16.00 -16.09
N ARG A 21 2.68 -17.32 -15.86
CA ARG A 21 3.53 -17.99 -14.85
C ARG A 21 5.00 -18.00 -15.25
N GLU A 22 5.30 -18.16 -16.52
CA GLU A 22 6.66 -18.06 -17.06
C GLU A 22 7.21 -16.63 -16.89
N LEU A 23 6.40 -15.63 -17.22
CA LEU A 23 6.73 -14.21 -17.03
C LEU A 23 6.98 -13.88 -15.55
N TYR A 24 6.09 -14.32 -14.66
CA TYR A 24 6.30 -14.17 -13.21
C TYR A 24 7.60 -14.83 -12.76
N SER A 25 7.90 -16.03 -13.27
CA SER A 25 9.16 -16.73 -12.95
C SER A 25 10.40 -15.97 -13.46
N GLN A 26 10.27 -15.25 -14.57
CA GLN A 26 11.32 -14.36 -15.07
C GLN A 26 11.48 -13.13 -14.17
N PHE A 27 10.38 -12.48 -13.76
CA PHE A 27 10.43 -11.35 -12.82
C PHE A 27 11.03 -11.73 -11.46
N LEU A 28 10.76 -12.93 -10.96
CA LEU A 28 11.43 -13.43 -9.75
C LEU A 28 12.96 -13.43 -9.93
N LYS A 29 13.46 -13.84 -11.10
CA LYS A 29 14.90 -13.87 -11.38
C LYS A 29 15.51 -12.50 -11.63
N GLU A 30 14.76 -11.56 -12.18
CA GLU A 30 15.29 -10.23 -12.50
C GLU A 30 15.19 -9.27 -11.31
N MET A 31 14.09 -9.31 -10.55
CA MET A 31 13.79 -8.32 -9.51
C MET A 31 14.14 -8.79 -8.08
N ILE A 32 14.13 -10.10 -7.81
CA ILE A 32 14.43 -10.62 -6.45
C ILE A 32 15.89 -11.07 -6.33
N ILE A 33 16.49 -11.55 -7.44
CA ILE A 33 17.71 -12.37 -7.40
C ILE A 33 19.05 -11.59 -7.48
N GLN A 34 19.14 -10.28 -7.80
CA GLN A 34 20.42 -9.52 -7.67
C GLN A 34 20.24 -7.98 -7.44
N PRO A 35 21.12 -7.27 -6.66
CA PRO A 35 22.58 -7.49 -6.54
C PRO A 35 23.18 -7.63 -5.10
N GLY A 36 24.13 -8.57 -4.92
CA GLY A 36 25.36 -8.34 -4.13
C GLY A 36 25.48 -8.75 -2.67
N ILE A 37 24.47 -9.39 -2.11
CA ILE A 37 24.51 -9.88 -0.71
C ILE A 37 24.88 -11.36 -0.65
N ALA A 38 24.36 -12.17 -1.58
CA ALA A 38 24.62 -13.62 -1.65
C ALA A 38 26.12 -13.96 -1.73
N LYS A 39 26.90 -13.24 -2.55
CA LYS A 39 28.34 -13.52 -2.73
C LYS A 39 29.22 -13.22 -1.50
N ALA A 40 28.80 -12.31 -0.62
CA ALA A 40 29.60 -11.88 0.53
C ALA A 40 29.72 -12.97 1.61
N ASN A 41 28.68 -13.80 1.78
CA ASN A 41 28.68 -14.88 2.78
C ASN A 41 29.43 -16.15 2.32
N LEU A 42 29.70 -16.27 1.01
CA LEU A 42 30.47 -17.36 0.40
C LEU A 42 31.97 -17.04 0.25
N GLY A 43 32.45 -15.90 0.76
CA GLY A 43 33.85 -15.48 0.61
C GLY A 43 34.25 -15.10 -0.81
N VAL A 44 33.29 -14.91 -1.71
CA VAL A 44 33.51 -14.43 -3.08
C VAL A 44 33.43 -12.89 -3.05
N SER A 45 34.39 -12.23 -3.69
CA SER A 45 34.44 -10.76 -3.75
C SER A 45 33.08 -10.19 -4.22
N ARG A 46 32.58 -9.15 -3.55
CA ARG A 46 31.33 -8.47 -3.93
C ARG A 46 31.52 -7.81 -5.29
N GLU A 47 31.06 -8.46 -6.36
CA GLU A 47 31.13 -7.94 -7.74
C GLU A 47 30.25 -6.69 -7.96
N ASP A 48 29.39 -6.39 -7.00
CA ASP A 48 28.33 -5.37 -7.03
C ASP A 48 28.75 -4.05 -6.36
N VAL A 49 29.96 -4.02 -5.79
CA VAL A 49 30.58 -2.82 -5.22
C VAL A 49 31.84 -2.56 -6.04
N THR A 50 31.68 -1.78 -7.11
CA THR A 50 32.81 -1.31 -7.91
C THR A 50 33.23 0.07 -7.40
N LEU A 51 34.40 0.54 -7.83
CA LEU A 51 34.81 1.92 -7.55
C LEU A 51 33.81 2.95 -8.11
N GLU A 52 33.05 2.57 -9.15
CA GLU A 52 32.09 3.44 -9.83
C GLU A 52 30.64 3.26 -9.35
N ASP A 53 30.30 2.18 -8.65
CA ASP A 53 28.96 1.93 -8.11
C ASP A 53 29.03 1.28 -6.72
N HIS A 54 28.72 2.06 -5.70
CA HIS A 54 28.86 1.67 -4.29
C HIS A 54 27.72 2.27 -3.43
N PRO A 55 27.48 1.75 -2.21
CA PRO A 55 26.34 2.15 -1.35
C PRO A 55 26.28 3.64 -0.96
N LEU A 56 27.39 4.35 -1.10
CA LEU A 56 27.50 5.77 -0.77
C LEU A 56 27.66 6.64 -2.03
N ASN A 57 27.47 6.06 -3.21
CA ASN A 57 27.65 6.78 -4.46
C ASN A 57 26.49 7.79 -4.61
N PRO A 58 26.78 9.10 -4.70
CA PRO A 58 25.74 10.12 -4.86
C PRO A 58 25.14 10.14 -6.27
N ASN A 59 25.67 9.37 -7.22
CA ASN A 59 25.17 9.31 -8.58
C ASN A 59 23.68 8.85 -8.59
N PRO A 60 22.77 9.63 -9.19
CA PRO A 60 21.36 9.24 -9.32
C PRO A 60 21.15 7.93 -10.10
N ASP A 61 22.06 7.57 -11.01
CA ASP A 61 21.98 6.36 -11.84
C ASP A 61 22.65 5.13 -11.21
N SER A 62 23.13 5.24 -9.97
CA SER A 62 23.74 4.13 -9.22
C SER A 62 22.71 3.01 -8.96
N ARG A 63 23.14 1.74 -9.11
CA ARG A 63 22.29 0.59 -8.76
C ARG A 63 21.99 0.55 -7.26
N TRP A 64 22.91 1.04 -6.43
CA TRP A 64 22.71 1.18 -4.99
C TRP A 64 21.66 2.23 -4.64
N ASN A 65 21.66 3.37 -5.34
CA ASN A 65 20.65 4.41 -5.15
C ASN A 65 19.24 3.89 -5.50
N THR A 66 19.13 3.17 -6.62
CA THR A 66 17.90 2.48 -7.02
C THR A 66 17.48 1.44 -5.98
N TYR A 67 18.40 0.58 -5.53
CA TYR A 67 18.15 -0.41 -4.49
C TYR A 67 17.61 0.20 -3.17
N PHE A 68 18.16 1.33 -2.71
CA PHE A 68 17.66 1.98 -1.49
C PHE A 68 16.26 2.58 -1.69
N LYS A 69 16.00 3.22 -2.83
CA LYS A 69 14.66 3.72 -3.17
C LYS A 69 13.65 2.58 -3.25
N ASP A 70 14.01 1.47 -3.88
CA ASP A 70 13.16 0.29 -3.96
C ASP A 70 12.85 -0.25 -2.55
N ASN A 71 13.84 -0.31 -1.66
CA ASN A 71 13.61 -0.72 -0.26
C ASN A 71 12.67 0.22 0.50
N GLU A 72 12.74 1.54 0.28
CA GLU A 72 11.78 2.49 0.87
C GLU A 72 10.35 2.23 0.38
N VAL A 73 10.18 1.97 -0.92
CA VAL A 73 8.88 1.61 -1.52
C VAL A 73 8.36 0.30 -0.93
N LEU A 74 9.21 -0.73 -0.84
CA LEU A 74 8.87 -2.03 -0.27
C LEU A 74 8.46 -1.93 1.21
N LEU A 75 9.12 -1.06 1.98
CA LEU A 75 8.75 -0.77 3.36
C LEU A 75 7.36 -0.15 3.48
N GLN A 76 6.96 0.75 2.56
CA GLN A 76 5.61 1.30 2.54
C GLN A 76 4.58 0.22 2.18
N ILE A 77 4.88 -0.63 1.19
CA ILE A 77 4.00 -1.74 0.81
C ILE A 77 3.76 -2.70 2.00
N ASP A 78 4.80 -3.11 2.74
CA ASP A 78 4.64 -3.99 3.91
C ASP A 78 3.76 -3.34 4.99
N LYS A 79 3.95 -2.03 5.26
CA LYS A 79 3.11 -1.29 6.21
C LYS A 79 1.65 -1.25 5.75
N ASP A 80 1.41 -0.99 4.48
CA ASP A 80 0.05 -0.88 3.95
C ASP A 80 -0.66 -2.23 3.89
N VAL A 81 0.06 -3.32 3.57
CA VAL A 81 -0.47 -4.70 3.66
C VAL A 81 -0.83 -5.08 5.09
N ARG A 82 0.01 -4.76 6.09
CA ARG A 82 -0.32 -5.05 7.50
C ARG A 82 -1.49 -4.22 8.03
N ARG A 83 -1.66 -3.02 7.51
CA ARG A 83 -2.80 -2.16 7.79
C ARG A 83 -4.05 -2.68 7.07
N LEU A 84 -3.96 -3.30 5.92
CA LEU A 84 -5.12 -3.79 5.19
C LEU A 84 -5.80 -4.95 5.95
N TYR A 85 -6.98 -4.70 6.53
CA TYR A 85 -7.82 -5.66 7.25
C TYR A 85 -7.09 -6.54 8.29
N PRO A 86 -6.58 -5.95 9.39
CA PRO A 86 -5.84 -6.69 10.40
C PRO A 86 -6.69 -7.77 11.08
N ASP A 87 -8.02 -7.61 11.13
CA ASP A 87 -8.91 -8.53 11.82
C ASP A 87 -9.39 -9.70 10.95
N ILE A 88 -9.14 -9.67 9.64
CA ILE A 88 -9.53 -10.74 8.73
C ILE A 88 -8.38 -11.72 8.59
N ALA A 89 -8.54 -12.91 9.20
CA ALA A 89 -7.53 -13.96 9.19
C ALA A 89 -7.06 -14.36 7.78
N PHE A 90 -7.90 -14.22 6.76
CA PHE A 90 -7.52 -14.47 5.36
C PHE A 90 -6.28 -13.67 4.92
N PHE A 91 -6.16 -12.39 5.31
CA PHE A 91 -5.04 -11.53 4.90
C PHE A 91 -3.77 -11.72 5.75
N GLN A 92 -3.87 -12.39 6.90
CA GLN A 92 -2.73 -12.65 7.78
C GLN A 92 -2.20 -14.09 7.70
N ARG A 93 -3.00 -15.02 7.16
CA ARG A 93 -2.63 -16.42 7.08
C ARG A 93 -1.57 -16.64 5.99
N PRO A 94 -0.59 -17.54 6.23
CA PRO A 94 0.30 -17.99 5.18
C PRO A 94 -0.51 -18.53 4.01
N THR A 95 -0.08 -18.22 2.78
CA THR A 95 -0.65 -18.85 1.60
C THR A 95 -0.32 -20.35 1.62
N ASP A 96 -1.29 -21.18 1.22
CA ASP A 96 -1.08 -22.63 1.01
C ASP A 96 -0.15 -22.91 -0.18
N TYR A 97 0.11 -21.89 -1.02
CA TYR A 97 0.95 -21.97 -2.21
C TYR A 97 2.13 -20.98 -2.12
N PRO A 98 3.06 -21.17 -1.16
CA PRO A 98 4.19 -20.27 -1.05
C PRO A 98 5.15 -20.42 -2.22
N CYS A 99 5.81 -19.32 -2.60
CA CYS A 99 6.91 -19.37 -3.56
C CYS A 99 8.11 -20.07 -2.91
N LEU A 100 8.26 -21.37 -3.18
CA LEU A 100 9.32 -22.20 -2.59
C LEU A 100 10.73 -21.69 -2.92
N LEU A 101 10.90 -21.06 -4.10
CA LEU A 101 12.17 -20.41 -4.45
C LEU A 101 12.57 -19.33 -3.44
N ILE A 102 11.63 -18.63 -2.80
CA ILE A 102 11.94 -17.58 -1.83
C ILE A 102 12.10 -18.15 -0.41
N LEU A 103 11.46 -19.29 -0.12
CA LEU A 103 11.44 -19.91 1.22
C LEU A 103 12.47 -21.02 1.41
N ASP A 104 13.16 -21.44 0.35
CA ASP A 104 14.14 -22.51 0.41
C ASP A 104 15.28 -22.14 1.39
N PRO A 105 15.49 -22.91 2.48
CA PRO A 105 16.54 -22.64 3.46
C PRO A 105 17.96 -22.69 2.88
N GLN A 106 18.14 -23.35 1.72
CA GLN A 106 19.41 -23.37 0.99
C GLN A 106 19.59 -22.15 0.10
N ASN A 107 18.57 -21.31 -0.02
CA ASN A 107 18.61 -20.14 -0.86
C ASN A 107 19.10 -18.92 -0.08
N GLU A 108 20.07 -18.21 -0.65
CA GLU A 108 20.74 -17.07 0.01
C GLU A 108 19.97 -15.75 -0.15
N PHE A 109 18.75 -15.78 -0.71
CA PHE A 109 17.93 -14.59 -0.89
C PHE A 109 17.17 -14.25 0.39
N GLU A 110 17.31 -13.01 0.84
CA GLU A 110 16.52 -12.50 1.96
C GLU A 110 15.08 -12.25 1.52
N THR A 111 14.13 -12.69 2.34
CA THR A 111 12.71 -12.36 2.16
C THR A 111 12.51 -10.85 2.31
N LEU A 112 11.50 -10.30 1.64
CA LEU A 112 11.06 -8.91 1.78
C LEU A 112 10.96 -8.47 3.24
N ARG A 113 10.38 -9.34 4.07
CA ARG A 113 10.26 -9.13 5.51
C ARG A 113 11.61 -8.95 6.20
N LYS A 114 12.61 -9.79 5.89
CA LYS A 114 13.96 -9.67 6.46
C LYS A 114 14.67 -8.39 6.00
N ARG A 115 14.56 -8.02 4.72
CA ARG A 115 15.13 -6.76 4.19
C ARG A 115 14.52 -5.53 4.89
N VAL A 116 13.19 -5.53 5.07
CA VAL A 116 12.46 -4.49 5.80
C VAL A 116 12.94 -4.40 7.26
N GLU A 117 13.02 -5.53 7.96
CA GLU A 117 13.48 -5.61 9.36
C GLU A 117 14.91 -5.06 9.54
N GLN A 118 15.83 -5.33 8.60
CA GLN A 118 17.21 -4.82 8.61
C GLN A 118 17.31 -3.31 8.31
N THR A 119 16.43 -2.77 7.48
CA THR A 119 16.40 -1.34 7.14
C THR A 119 15.91 -0.49 8.32
N THR A 120 15.01 -1.05 9.14
CA THR A 120 14.53 -0.40 10.36
C THR A 120 15.45 -0.69 11.56
N LEU A 121 16.63 -0.09 11.58
CA LEU A 121 17.38 0.02 12.85
C LEU A 121 16.50 0.74 13.88
N LYS A 122 16.43 0.21 15.11
CA LYS A 122 15.63 0.80 16.20
C LYS A 122 16.18 2.18 16.55
N SER A 123 15.69 3.21 15.87
CA SER A 123 15.84 4.59 16.29
C SER A 123 15.01 4.78 17.55
N GLN A 124 15.68 5.09 18.66
CA GLN A 124 15.03 5.49 19.89
C GLN A 124 14.42 6.88 19.66
N THR A 125 13.11 6.94 19.52
CA THR A 125 12.39 8.21 19.40
C THR A 125 12.58 8.98 20.71
N VAL A 126 13.27 10.12 20.67
CA VAL A 126 13.25 11.08 21.78
C VAL A 126 11.86 11.69 21.82
N ALA A 127 11.05 11.29 22.80
CA ALA A 127 9.75 11.89 23.04
C ALA A 127 9.93 13.38 23.36
N ARG A 128 9.56 14.25 22.42
CA ARG A 128 9.36 15.67 22.70
C ARG A 128 7.95 15.82 23.28
N ASN A 129 7.87 15.83 24.60
CA ASN A 129 6.67 16.29 25.30
C ASN A 129 6.52 17.79 25.03
N ARG A 130 5.61 18.16 24.14
CA ARG A 130 5.11 19.54 24.02
C ARG A 130 3.63 19.53 24.36
N SER A 131 3.32 19.66 25.65
CA SER A 131 2.04 20.23 26.06
C SER A 131 2.04 21.69 25.64
N GLY A 132 1.39 21.97 24.51
CA GLY A 132 1.03 23.30 24.07
C GLY A 132 -0.48 23.33 23.92
N VAL A 133 -1.17 23.76 24.98
CA VAL A 133 -2.58 24.14 24.88
C VAL A 133 -2.59 25.55 24.30
N THR A 134 -3.11 25.71 23.09
CA THR A 134 -3.49 27.00 22.52
C THR A 134 -4.85 26.87 21.85
N ASN A 135 -5.71 27.83 22.13
CA ASN A 135 -7.13 27.99 21.81
C ASN A 135 -7.68 27.33 20.54
N GLN A 136 -8.92 26.85 20.71
CA GLN A 136 -9.73 26.00 19.85
C GLN A 136 -10.26 26.74 18.59
N GLU A 137 -9.52 26.63 17.49
CA GLU A 137 -10.15 26.14 16.27
C GLU A 137 -10.00 24.62 16.30
N GLN A 138 -11.02 23.86 15.90
CA GLN A 138 -11.01 22.39 16.00
C GLN A 138 -9.76 21.73 15.36
N ASN A 139 -9.02 22.46 14.50
CA ASN A 139 -7.70 22.13 13.93
C ASN A 139 -7.53 20.63 13.60
N ILE A 140 -8.61 20.03 13.08
CA ILE A 140 -8.65 18.65 12.63
C ILE A 140 -7.89 18.66 11.31
N LYS A 141 -6.61 18.34 11.40
CA LYS A 141 -5.77 18.30 10.21
C LYS A 141 -6.08 17.03 9.42
N PRO A 142 -6.22 17.11 8.09
CA PRO A 142 -6.50 15.94 7.25
C PRO A 142 -5.55 14.76 7.48
N GLN A 143 -4.29 15.03 7.85
CA GLN A 143 -3.31 13.99 8.21
C GLN A 143 -3.75 12.99 9.29
N PHE A 144 -4.72 13.34 10.15
CA PHE A 144 -5.19 12.43 11.21
C PHE A 144 -6.16 11.34 10.71
N PHE A 145 -6.79 11.52 9.55
CA PHE A 145 -7.75 10.55 9.00
C PHE A 145 -7.52 10.31 7.49
N ALA A 146 -7.37 11.37 6.71
CA ALA A 146 -7.30 11.32 5.25
C ALA A 146 -6.05 10.61 4.73
N PHE A 147 -4.92 10.67 5.45
CA PHE A 147 -3.71 9.93 5.04
C PHE A 147 -4.01 8.44 4.88
N ARG A 148 -4.59 7.83 5.93
CA ARG A 148 -4.98 6.42 5.94
C ARG A 148 -6.05 6.11 4.89
N TRP A 149 -7.06 6.98 4.76
CA TRP A 149 -8.12 6.83 3.75
C TRP A 149 -7.56 6.75 2.33
N LEU A 150 -6.63 7.64 2.00
CA LEU A 150 -6.04 7.73 0.66
C LEU A 150 -5.03 6.60 0.42
N THR A 151 -4.13 6.32 1.37
CA THR A 151 -3.09 5.29 1.17
C THR A 151 -3.68 3.89 1.13
N LEU A 152 -4.76 3.63 1.86
CA LEU A 152 -5.40 2.31 1.92
C LEU A 152 -6.66 2.22 1.05
N LEU A 153 -6.94 3.21 0.20
CA LEU A 153 -8.12 3.24 -0.68
C LEU A 153 -9.41 2.90 0.08
N LEU A 154 -9.59 3.50 1.26
CA LEU A 154 -10.74 3.35 2.16
C LEU A 154 -10.97 1.92 2.71
N SER A 155 -10.02 1.02 2.55
CA SER A 155 -10.19 -0.38 2.93
C SER A 155 -10.36 -0.63 4.43
N GLN A 156 -9.97 0.32 5.28
CA GLN A 156 -10.16 0.23 6.73
C GLN A 156 -11.44 0.89 7.22
N GLU A 157 -12.14 1.66 6.38
CA GLU A 157 -13.36 2.39 6.81
C GLU A 157 -14.62 1.56 6.57
N PHE A 158 -14.56 0.62 5.63
CA PHE A 158 -15.72 -0.16 5.19
C PHE A 158 -15.42 -1.65 5.23
N LEU A 159 -16.49 -2.45 5.32
CA LEU A 159 -16.38 -3.90 5.23
C LEU A 159 -15.93 -4.32 3.82
N LEU A 160 -15.31 -5.49 3.70
CA LEU A 160 -14.75 -5.97 2.42
C LEU A 160 -15.74 -5.92 1.24
N PRO A 161 -17.03 -6.33 1.35
CA PRO A 161 -17.97 -6.23 0.23
C PRO A 161 -18.18 -4.79 -0.26
N ASP A 162 -18.18 -3.85 0.66
CA ASP A 162 -18.40 -2.42 0.42
C ASP A 162 -17.16 -1.78 -0.20
N VAL A 163 -15.97 -2.15 0.28
CA VAL A 163 -14.70 -1.75 -0.31
C VAL A 163 -14.55 -2.26 -1.73
N ILE A 164 -14.94 -3.51 -2.00
CA ILE A 164 -14.93 -4.05 -3.38
C ILE A 164 -15.84 -3.21 -4.29
N ARG A 165 -17.02 -2.79 -3.83
CA ARG A 165 -17.90 -1.90 -4.62
C ARG A 165 -17.29 -0.53 -4.90
N ILE A 166 -16.62 0.06 -3.89
CA ILE A 166 -15.87 1.30 -4.07
C ILE A 166 -14.77 1.09 -5.11
N TRP A 167 -14.02 0.00 -5.01
CA TRP A 167 -12.91 -0.34 -5.90
C TRP A 167 -13.38 -0.63 -7.32
N ASP A 168 -14.50 -1.32 -7.51
CA ASP A 168 -15.12 -1.54 -8.82
C ASP A 168 -15.42 -0.19 -9.50
N SER A 169 -15.91 0.79 -8.74
CA SER A 169 -16.21 2.13 -9.24
C SER A 169 -14.93 2.95 -9.51
N LEU A 170 -13.96 2.91 -8.58
CA LEU A 170 -12.68 3.59 -8.73
C LEU A 170 -11.90 3.08 -9.94
N PHE A 171 -11.80 1.76 -10.12
CA PHE A 171 -11.02 1.18 -11.21
C PHE A 171 -11.72 1.24 -12.56
N ALA A 172 -13.04 1.45 -12.59
CA ALA A 172 -13.78 1.74 -13.81
C ALA A 172 -13.62 3.20 -14.29
N ASP A 173 -13.23 4.13 -13.42
CA ASP A 173 -13.00 5.54 -13.77
C ASP A 173 -11.57 5.75 -14.30
N ASP A 174 -11.44 6.42 -15.44
CA ASP A 174 -10.14 6.73 -16.06
C ASP A 174 -9.30 7.68 -15.18
N SER A 175 -9.97 8.55 -14.42
CA SER A 175 -9.43 9.50 -13.45
C SER A 175 -9.52 9.00 -12.00
N ARG A 176 -9.27 7.71 -11.77
CA ARG A 176 -9.46 7.01 -10.47
C ARG A 176 -8.93 7.73 -9.23
N PHE A 177 -7.79 8.42 -9.31
CA PHE A 177 -7.20 9.11 -8.15
C PHE A 177 -7.94 10.41 -7.83
N ASP A 178 -8.39 11.16 -8.84
CA ASP A 178 -9.24 12.32 -8.64
C ASP A 178 -10.63 11.88 -8.17
N PHE A 179 -11.15 10.78 -8.71
CA PHE A 179 -12.41 10.20 -8.25
C PHE A 179 -12.32 9.72 -6.79
N LEU A 180 -11.20 9.14 -6.35
CA LEU A 180 -10.98 8.82 -4.94
C LEU A 180 -11.06 10.06 -4.04
N LEU A 181 -10.44 11.17 -4.45
CA LEU A 181 -10.54 12.43 -3.70
C LEU A 181 -12.00 12.91 -3.60
N LEU A 182 -12.76 12.77 -4.69
CA LEU A 182 -14.20 13.08 -4.70
C LEU A 182 -15.01 12.16 -3.78
N VAL A 183 -14.68 10.87 -3.71
CA VAL A 183 -15.28 9.92 -2.76
C VAL A 183 -14.98 10.35 -1.32
N CYS A 184 -13.75 10.71 -0.99
CA CYS A 184 -13.41 11.24 0.33
C CYS A 184 -14.15 12.57 0.64
N CYS A 185 -14.27 13.47 -0.33
CA CYS A 185 -15.05 14.70 -0.18
C CYS A 185 -16.54 14.41 0.03
N ALA A 186 -17.10 13.44 -0.70
CA ALA A 186 -18.48 12.99 -0.53
C ALA A 186 -18.70 12.44 0.88
N MET A 187 -17.78 11.62 1.39
CA MET A 187 -17.83 11.13 2.76
C MET A 187 -17.90 12.27 3.78
N LEU A 188 -17.01 13.27 3.66
CA LEU A 188 -17.02 14.44 4.56
C LEU A 188 -18.31 15.26 4.43
N THR A 189 -18.86 15.36 3.22
CA THR A 189 -20.10 16.10 2.96
C THR A 189 -21.30 15.44 3.63
N LEU A 190 -21.37 14.10 3.63
CA LEU A 190 -22.50 13.36 4.19
C LEU A 190 -22.56 13.43 5.72
N ILE A 191 -21.42 13.58 6.40
CA ILE A 191 -21.37 13.75 7.86
C ILE A 191 -21.17 15.22 8.27
N ARG A 192 -21.26 16.16 7.32
CA ARG A 192 -20.94 17.59 7.53
C ARG A 192 -21.71 18.18 8.71
N ASP A 193 -23.01 17.93 8.80
CA ASP A 193 -23.85 18.54 9.84
C ASP A 193 -23.42 18.03 11.23
N GLN A 194 -23.12 16.73 11.36
CA GLN A 194 -22.58 16.16 12.59
C GLN A 194 -21.19 16.72 12.93
N LEU A 195 -20.34 16.96 11.93
CA LEU A 195 -19.02 17.56 12.13
C LEU A 195 -19.09 19.02 12.58
N LEU A 196 -20.10 19.77 12.11
CA LEU A 196 -20.30 21.17 12.49
C LEU A 196 -20.85 21.32 13.91
N GLU A 197 -21.67 20.37 14.35
CA GLU A 197 -22.23 20.34 15.70
C GLU A 197 -21.27 19.72 16.74
N GLY A 198 -20.38 18.83 16.30
CA GLY A 198 -19.49 18.04 17.16
C GLY A 198 -18.24 18.77 17.66
N ASP A 199 -17.71 18.27 18.79
CA ASP A 199 -16.41 18.69 19.31
C ASP A 199 -15.26 17.85 18.72
N PHE A 200 -14.02 18.13 19.15
CA PHE A 200 -12.83 17.50 18.53
C PHE A 200 -12.85 15.99 18.69
N THR A 201 -13.25 15.54 19.87
CA THR A 201 -13.26 14.12 20.22
C THR A 201 -14.32 13.38 19.41
N LEU A 202 -15.54 13.94 19.31
CA LEU A 202 -16.62 13.37 18.53
C LEU A 202 -16.28 13.34 17.04
N ASN A 203 -15.77 14.45 16.51
CA ASN A 203 -15.42 14.57 15.09
C ASN A 203 -14.28 13.63 14.70
N MET A 204 -13.25 13.51 15.55
CA MET A 204 -12.17 12.56 15.31
C MET A 204 -12.69 11.13 15.33
N ARG A 205 -13.61 10.80 16.24
CA ARG A 205 -14.25 9.47 16.29
C ARG A 205 -15.05 9.20 15.02
N LEU A 206 -15.89 10.14 14.57
CA LEU A 206 -16.69 10.00 13.34
C LEU A 206 -15.82 9.85 12.08
N LEU A 207 -14.63 10.47 12.05
CA LEU A 207 -13.69 10.37 10.93
C LEU A 207 -12.83 9.11 10.96
N GLN A 208 -12.63 8.51 12.14
CA GLN A 208 -11.85 7.29 12.29
C GLN A 208 -12.70 6.01 12.28
N ASP A 209 -13.97 6.13 12.68
CA ASP A 209 -15.00 5.10 12.74
C ASP A 209 -16.24 5.61 11.99
N TYR A 210 -16.16 5.54 10.67
CA TYR A 210 -17.12 6.23 9.79
C TYR A 210 -18.53 5.63 9.93
N PRO A 211 -19.56 6.46 10.23
CA PRO A 211 -20.86 5.94 10.69
C PRO A 211 -21.78 5.44 9.57
N ILE A 212 -21.48 5.75 8.30
CA ILE A 212 -22.36 5.44 7.17
C ILE A 212 -21.93 4.12 6.54
N SER A 213 -22.84 3.15 6.54
CA SER A 213 -22.62 1.85 5.90
C SER A 213 -23.06 1.81 4.43
N ASP A 214 -23.89 2.76 3.96
CA ASP A 214 -24.37 2.75 2.58
C ASP A 214 -23.37 3.41 1.62
N VAL A 215 -22.49 2.57 1.05
CA VAL A 215 -21.53 2.96 0.01
C VAL A 215 -22.19 3.55 -1.23
N HIS A 216 -23.40 3.10 -1.60
CA HIS A 216 -24.05 3.61 -2.81
C HIS A 216 -24.39 5.09 -2.69
N LEU A 217 -24.78 5.53 -1.49
CA LEU A 217 -25.00 6.95 -1.20
C LEU A 217 -23.72 7.77 -1.37
N ILE A 218 -22.59 7.25 -0.87
CA ILE A 218 -21.28 7.90 -0.98
C ILE A 218 -20.86 8.01 -2.45
N LEU A 219 -20.93 6.92 -3.21
CA LEU A 219 -20.54 6.89 -4.62
C LEU A 219 -21.44 7.79 -5.47
N LYS A 220 -22.75 7.77 -5.23
CA LYS A 220 -23.69 8.68 -5.89
C LYS A 220 -23.32 10.13 -5.62
N LYS A 221 -23.02 10.46 -4.36
CA LYS A 221 -22.63 11.83 -3.98
C LYS A 221 -21.28 12.24 -4.59
N ALA A 222 -20.33 11.32 -4.67
CA ALA A 222 -19.05 11.54 -5.35
C ALA A 222 -19.24 11.84 -6.84
N LYS A 223 -20.17 11.12 -7.50
CA LYS A 223 -20.49 11.35 -8.91
C LYS A 223 -21.17 12.70 -9.13
N GLU A 224 -22.12 13.09 -8.27
CA GLU A 224 -22.71 14.43 -8.30
C GLU A 224 -21.65 15.54 -8.19
N LEU A 225 -20.63 15.36 -7.33
CA LEU A 225 -19.51 16.30 -7.19
C LEU A 225 -18.60 16.32 -8.42
N GLN A 226 -18.43 15.18 -9.10
CA GLN A 226 -17.67 15.07 -10.34
C GLN A 226 -18.38 15.82 -11.48
N ASP A 227 -19.70 15.69 -11.58
CA ASP A 227 -20.51 16.32 -12.63
C ASP A 227 -20.72 17.83 -12.39
N SER A 228 -20.47 18.32 -11.17
CA SER A 228 -20.57 19.73 -10.80
C SER A 228 -19.27 20.53 -11.05
N LYS A 229 -18.22 19.88 -11.55
CA LYS A 229 -16.93 20.49 -11.94
C LYS A 229 -16.93 20.92 -13.40
#